data_AF-A0A6P5DPI8-F1
#
_entry.id   AF-A0A6P5DPI8-F1
#
_cell.length_a   1.000
_cell.length_b   1.000
_cell.length_c   1.000
_cell.angle_alpha   90.00
_cell.angle_beta   90.00
_cell.angle_gamma   90.00
#
_symmetry.space_group_name_H-M   'P 1'
#
loop_
_entity.id
_entity.type
_entity.pdbx_description
1 polymer ?
#
loop_
_entity_poly.entity_id
_entity_poly.type
_entity_poly.pdbx_seq_one_letter_code
_entity_poly.pdbx_strand_id
1 'polypeptide(L)'
;MNRPVEAAPPGSPGTLVERGPAALRSEVLFPRTRAQLRTSMYSEIQRERADIGGLMARPEHREWNPELIKPKKLLNPVKASRNHQEMHRELLMNHRRGLGVDSKPELQRVLEHRRRNQLIKKKKEELEAKRLQCPFEQELLRRQQRLNQLEKPPEKEEDHAPEFIKVRENLRRITTLTSGERAL
;
A
#
# COMPACT_ATOMS: atom_id res chain seq x y z
N MET A 1 14.99 -31.60 59.96
CA MET A 1 13.87 -30.83 60.52
C MET A 1 13.07 -30.23 59.38
N ASN A 2 11.75 -30.36 59.46
CA ASN A 2 10.76 -29.97 58.47
C ASN A 2 10.36 -28.49 58.61
N ARG A 3 10.17 -27.81 57.46
CA ARG A 3 9.29 -26.65 57.16
C ARG A 3 9.71 -25.22 57.63
N PRO A 4 9.11 -24.15 57.07
CA PRO A 4 8.87 -23.85 55.64
C PRO A 4 9.00 -22.33 55.28
N VAL A 5 8.93 -22.04 53.98
CA VAL A 5 8.26 -20.87 53.33
C VAL A 5 8.56 -19.45 53.85
N GLU A 6 9.21 -18.65 53.00
CA GLU A 6 8.61 -17.36 52.60
C GLU A 6 9.02 -17.03 51.16
N ALA A 7 8.05 -17.07 50.26
CA ALA A 7 8.20 -16.67 48.87
C ALA A 7 8.05 -15.15 48.78
N ALA A 8 9.16 -14.44 48.60
CA ALA A 8 9.13 -13.05 48.17
C ALA A 8 8.95 -12.99 46.64
N PRO A 9 8.06 -12.15 46.09
CA PRO A 9 7.88 -12.03 44.65
C PRO A 9 9.12 -11.41 44.00
N PRO A 10 9.59 -11.90 42.84
CA PRO A 10 10.60 -11.19 42.08
C PRO A 10 10.01 -9.87 41.59
N GLY A 11 10.60 -8.77 42.08
CA GLY A 11 10.31 -7.43 41.61
C GLY A 11 10.44 -7.34 40.10
N SER A 12 9.43 -6.76 39.47
CA SER A 12 9.41 -6.43 38.06
C SER A 12 10.73 -5.76 37.65
N PRO A 13 11.39 -6.19 36.57
CA PRO A 13 12.53 -5.46 36.05
C PRO A 13 12.04 -4.08 35.62
N GLY A 14 12.49 -3.07 36.38
CA GLY A 14 12.27 -1.67 36.09
C GLY A 14 12.64 -1.42 34.64
N THR A 15 11.71 -0.83 33.92
CA THR A 15 11.91 -0.28 32.59
C THR A 15 13.20 0.54 32.61
N LEU A 16 14.18 0.07 31.86
CA LEU A 16 15.34 0.84 31.44
C LEU A 16 14.78 2.06 30.69
N VAL A 17 14.52 3.14 31.42
CA VAL A 17 14.32 4.45 30.84
C VAL A 17 15.69 4.85 30.33
N GLU A 18 16.02 4.39 29.12
CA GLU A 18 17.02 5.05 28.31
C GLU A 18 16.60 6.51 28.26
N ARG A 19 17.29 7.36 29.04
CA ARG A 19 17.37 8.78 28.77
C ARG A 19 18.02 8.91 27.39
N GLY A 20 17.20 8.84 26.35
CA GLY A 20 17.59 9.26 25.02
C GLY A 20 18.16 10.67 25.12
N PRO A 21 19.23 10.98 24.36
CA PRO A 21 19.83 12.30 24.40
C PRO A 21 18.73 13.31 24.13
N ALA A 22 18.62 14.28 25.04
CA ALA A 22 17.75 15.44 24.90
C ALA A 22 17.93 15.97 23.48
N ALA A 23 16.92 15.72 22.62
CA ALA A 23 16.87 16.28 21.30
C ALA A 23 16.74 17.78 21.51
N LEU A 24 17.89 18.46 21.52
CA LEU A 24 18.00 19.83 21.10
C LEU A 24 17.29 19.86 19.75
N ARG A 25 16.02 20.28 19.77
CA ARG A 25 15.30 20.69 18.58
C ARG A 25 16.04 21.93 18.09
N SER A 26 17.14 21.69 17.38
CA SER A 26 17.55 22.60 16.34
C SER A 26 16.37 22.63 15.40
N GLU A 27 15.53 23.66 15.54
CA GLU A 27 14.76 24.19 14.43
C GLU A 27 15.79 24.48 13.35
N VAL A 28 16.11 23.46 12.54
CA VAL A 28 16.89 23.65 11.33
C VAL A 28 15.93 24.43 10.43
N LEU A 29 15.98 25.75 10.53
CA LEU A 29 15.34 26.64 9.59
C LEU A 29 16.10 26.43 8.28
N PHE A 30 15.71 25.38 7.54
CA PHE A 30 16.25 25.11 6.23
C PHE A 30 16.08 26.39 5.40
N PRO A 31 17.16 26.94 4.84
CA PRO A 31 17.04 28.13 4.02
C PRO A 31 16.12 27.78 2.87
N ARG A 32 14.96 28.45 2.81
CA ARG A 32 14.01 28.27 1.72
C ARG A 32 14.78 28.42 0.42
N THR A 33 14.63 27.45 -0.48
CA THR A 33 15.29 27.52 -1.78
C THR A 33 14.85 28.79 -2.50
N ARG A 34 15.72 29.39 -3.33
CA ARG A 34 15.39 30.61 -4.11
C ARG A 34 14.08 30.47 -4.91
N ALA A 35 13.73 29.25 -5.34
CA ALA A 35 12.45 28.95 -5.96
C ALA A 35 11.28 29.04 -4.96
N GLN A 36 11.39 28.44 -3.77
CA GLN A 36 10.40 28.57 -2.71
C GLN A 36 10.25 30.01 -2.19
N LEU A 37 11.33 30.80 -2.12
CA LEU A 37 11.25 32.23 -1.80
C LEU A 37 10.48 32.98 -2.87
N ARG A 38 10.76 32.76 -4.16
CA ARG A 38 10.00 33.39 -5.25
C ARG A 38 8.53 33.00 -5.22
N THR A 39 8.20 31.73 -5.02
CA THR A 39 6.82 31.27 -4.88
C THR A 39 6.15 31.85 -3.63
N SER A 40 6.85 31.94 -2.50
CA SER A 40 6.33 32.60 -1.29
C SER A 40 6.05 34.07 -1.53
N MET A 41 7.01 34.80 -2.08
CA MET A 41 6.90 36.22 -2.37
C MET A 41 5.75 36.49 -3.33
N TYR A 42 5.57 35.67 -4.37
CA TYR A 42 4.44 35.79 -5.28
C TYR A 42 3.10 35.47 -4.60
N SER A 43 3.08 34.54 -3.65
CA SER A 43 1.88 34.20 -2.85
C SER A 43 1.55 35.26 -1.78
N GLU A 44 2.56 35.91 -1.21
CA GLU A 44 2.43 37.03 -0.26
C GLU A 44 1.91 38.28 -0.96
N ILE A 45 2.52 38.68 -2.08
CA ILE A 45 2.08 39.84 -2.88
C ILE A 45 0.63 39.68 -3.35
N GLN A 46 0.17 38.45 -3.62
CA GLN A 46 -1.22 38.19 -4.00
C GLN A 46 -2.21 38.28 -2.82
N ARG A 47 -1.79 37.88 -1.61
CA ARG A 47 -2.59 38.04 -0.38
C ARG A 47 -2.68 39.51 0.02
N GLU A 48 -1.56 40.22 -0.01
CA GLU A 48 -1.49 41.65 0.29
C GLU A 48 -2.44 42.47 -0.60
N ARG A 49 -2.54 42.13 -1.89
CA ARG A 49 -3.50 42.76 -2.83
C ARG A 49 -4.97 42.51 -2.50
N ALA A 50 -5.30 41.39 -1.88
CA ALA A 50 -6.67 41.11 -1.43
C ALA A 50 -7.02 41.92 -0.16
N ASP A 51 -6.05 42.10 0.74
CA ASP A 51 -6.22 42.88 1.97
C ASP A 51 -6.21 44.41 1.70
N ILE A 52 -5.46 44.87 0.70
CA ILE A 52 -5.45 46.28 0.25
C ILE A 52 -6.82 46.73 -0.30
N GLY A 53 -7.68 45.81 -0.75
CA GLY A 53 -9.03 46.11 -1.21
C GLY A 53 -9.96 46.67 -0.12
N GLY A 54 -9.64 46.46 1.16
CA GLY A 54 -10.44 46.96 2.30
C GLY A 54 -9.93 48.27 2.93
N LEU A 55 -8.74 48.74 2.57
CA LEU A 55 -8.05 49.88 3.22
C LEU A 55 -7.88 51.11 2.32
N MET A 56 -8.37 51.09 1.07
CA MET A 56 -8.42 52.30 0.26
C MET A 56 -9.52 53.22 0.79
N ALA A 57 -9.10 54.27 1.50
CA ALA A 57 -9.95 55.36 1.92
C ALA A 57 -10.96 55.72 0.84
N ARG A 58 -12.25 55.67 1.19
CA ARG A 58 -13.34 56.25 0.40
C ARG A 58 -12.92 57.68 0.07
N PRO A 59 -12.74 58.07 -1.21
CA PRO A 59 -12.40 59.44 -1.53
C PRO A 59 -13.62 60.30 -1.20
N GLU A 60 -13.61 60.93 -0.03
CA GLU A 60 -14.52 62.02 0.33
C GLU A 60 -14.14 63.24 -0.54
N HIS A 61 -14.41 63.15 -1.84
CA HIS A 61 -14.37 64.33 -2.70
C HIS A 61 -15.68 65.08 -2.50
N ARG A 62 -15.64 66.04 -1.58
CA ARG A 62 -16.67 67.09 -1.47
C ARG A 62 -16.79 67.75 -2.85
N GLU A 63 -17.93 67.51 -3.48
CA GLU A 63 -18.24 67.93 -4.84
C GLU A 63 -18.54 69.44 -4.86
N TRP A 64 -17.50 70.27 -4.81
CA TRP A 64 -17.61 71.73 -4.78
C TRP A 64 -16.96 72.37 -6.02
N ASN A 65 -17.42 71.96 -7.20
CA ASN A 65 -17.46 72.81 -8.40
C ASN A 65 -18.14 72.07 -9.56
N PRO A 66 -19.35 72.48 -10.00
CA PRO A 66 -20.03 71.86 -11.13
C PRO A 66 -19.44 72.25 -12.50
N GLU A 67 -18.55 73.25 -12.57
CA GLU A 67 -17.98 73.77 -13.83
C GLU A 67 -16.60 73.20 -14.21
N LEU A 68 -15.96 72.39 -13.36
CA LEU A 68 -14.68 71.75 -13.73
C LEU A 68 -14.91 70.52 -14.63
N ILE A 69 -14.28 70.50 -15.80
CA ILE A 69 -14.19 69.31 -16.67
C ILE A 69 -13.43 68.22 -15.91
N LYS A 70 -14.16 67.25 -15.35
CA LYS A 70 -13.57 66.10 -14.68
C LYS A 70 -12.92 65.20 -15.74
N PRO A 71 -11.64 64.78 -15.56
CA PRO A 71 -11.03 63.83 -16.47
C PRO A 71 -11.86 62.54 -16.52
N LYS A 72 -12.23 62.10 -17.73
CA LYS A 72 -13.03 60.90 -17.93
C LYS A 72 -12.25 59.69 -17.44
N LYS A 73 -12.77 58.99 -16.45
CA LYS A 73 -12.18 57.72 -15.97
C LYS A 73 -12.24 56.71 -17.11
N LEU A 74 -11.09 56.49 -17.76
CA LEU A 74 -10.98 55.45 -18.78
C LEU A 74 -11.07 54.09 -18.10
N LEU A 75 -11.89 53.21 -18.65
CA LEU A 75 -11.97 51.84 -18.18
C LEU A 75 -10.69 51.11 -18.59
N ASN A 76 -10.01 50.51 -17.61
CA ASN A 76 -8.83 49.71 -17.88
C ASN A 76 -9.26 48.51 -18.76
N PRO A 77 -8.72 48.32 -19.96
CA PRO A 77 -9.15 47.26 -20.88
C PRO A 77 -9.04 45.85 -20.28
N VAL A 78 -8.04 45.62 -19.42
CA VAL A 78 -7.84 44.36 -18.67
C VAL A 78 -8.95 44.14 -17.64
N LYS A 79 -9.48 45.22 -17.07
CA LYS A 79 -10.61 45.16 -16.11
C LYS A 79 -11.97 45.30 -16.79
N ALA A 80 -12.05 45.88 -17.98
CA ALA A 80 -13.28 45.97 -18.76
C ALA A 80 -13.65 44.60 -19.36
N SER A 81 -12.65 43.81 -19.76
CA SER A 81 -12.88 42.46 -20.29
C SER A 81 -13.12 41.45 -19.16
N ARG A 82 -14.38 41.06 -18.96
CA ARG A 82 -14.77 39.99 -18.04
C ARG A 82 -14.06 38.67 -18.35
N ASN A 83 -13.97 38.30 -19.63
CA ASN A 83 -13.30 37.10 -20.10
C ASN A 83 -11.82 37.04 -19.68
N HIS A 84 -11.11 38.17 -19.79
CA HIS A 84 -9.70 38.23 -19.36
C HIS A 84 -9.56 38.07 -17.84
N GLN A 85 -10.45 38.67 -17.07
CA GLN A 85 -10.44 38.51 -15.61
C GLN A 85 -10.76 37.08 -15.18
N GLU A 86 -11.73 36.43 -15.84
CA GLU A 86 -12.11 35.04 -15.58
C GLU A 86 -10.96 34.10 -15.90
N MET A 87 -10.32 34.26 -17.06
CA MET A 87 -9.10 33.53 -17.41
C MET A 87 -8.00 33.71 -16.34
N HIS A 88 -7.75 34.94 -15.88
CA HIS A 88 -6.76 35.19 -14.82
C HIS A 88 -7.12 34.48 -13.51
N ARG A 89 -8.39 34.50 -13.10
CA ARG A 89 -8.89 33.79 -11.92
C ARG A 89 -8.73 32.28 -12.06
N GLU A 90 -9.09 31.72 -13.21
CA GLU A 90 -8.98 30.29 -13.48
C GLU A 90 -7.53 29.81 -13.48
N LEU A 91 -6.62 30.55 -14.13
CA LEU A 91 -5.20 30.25 -14.12
C LEU A 91 -4.63 30.21 -12.69
N LEU A 92 -4.98 31.19 -11.85
CA LEU A 92 -4.58 31.21 -10.44
C LEU A 92 -5.19 30.04 -9.67
N MET A 93 -6.47 29.72 -9.88
CA MET A 93 -7.14 28.60 -9.20
C MET A 93 -6.55 27.25 -9.61
N ASN A 94 -6.22 27.05 -10.89
CA ASN A 94 -5.59 25.83 -11.39
C ASN A 94 -4.18 25.66 -10.82
N HIS A 95 -3.40 26.74 -10.76
CA HIS A 95 -2.08 26.72 -10.12
C HIS A 95 -2.17 26.38 -8.63
N ARG A 96 -3.11 27.00 -7.90
CA ARG A 96 -3.38 26.69 -6.48
C ARG A 96 -3.84 25.25 -6.25
N ARG A 97 -4.60 24.69 -7.19
CA ARG A 97 -5.09 23.30 -7.15
C ARG A 97 -4.06 22.29 -7.66
N GLY A 98 -2.88 22.73 -8.10
CA GLY A 98 -1.87 21.85 -8.70
C GLY A 98 -2.28 21.23 -10.03
N LEU A 99 -3.35 21.76 -10.65
CA LEU A 99 -3.84 21.40 -11.98
C LEU A 99 -3.17 22.27 -13.04
N GLY A 100 -1.86 22.48 -12.91
CA GLY A 100 -1.08 23.26 -13.85
C GLY A 100 -0.96 22.55 -15.20
N VAL A 101 -1.05 23.32 -16.29
CA VAL A 101 -0.60 22.94 -17.64
C VAL A 101 0.91 22.64 -17.67
N ASP A 102 1.62 23.00 -16.61
CA ASP A 102 2.94 22.49 -16.30
C ASP A 102 2.81 21.03 -15.84
N SER A 103 2.90 20.14 -16.83
CA SER A 103 3.38 18.77 -16.62
C SER A 103 4.41 18.80 -15.50
N LYS A 104 4.18 18.05 -14.41
CA LYS A 104 5.06 17.97 -13.23
C LYS A 104 6.52 18.20 -13.62
N PRO A 105 7.32 18.98 -12.87
CA PRO A 105 8.70 19.29 -13.25
C PRO A 105 9.40 17.98 -13.65
N GLU A 106 10.15 17.96 -14.75
CA GLU A 106 10.69 16.74 -15.39
C GLU A 106 11.16 15.67 -14.38
N LEU A 107 11.90 16.11 -13.36
CA LEU A 107 12.38 15.27 -12.26
C LEU A 107 11.27 14.52 -11.52
N GLN A 108 10.16 15.17 -11.19
CA GLN A 108 9.02 14.53 -10.52
C GLN A 108 8.35 13.50 -11.44
N ARG A 109 8.22 13.76 -12.75
CA ARG A 109 7.73 12.75 -13.70
C ARG A 109 8.66 11.55 -13.77
N VAL A 110 9.96 11.79 -13.84
CA VAL A 110 10.98 10.73 -13.86
C VAL A 110 10.93 9.90 -12.58
N LEU A 111 10.80 10.52 -11.40
CA LEU A 111 10.71 9.80 -10.13
C LEU A 111 9.42 9.00 -10.00
N GLU A 112 8.28 9.54 -10.44
CA GLU A 112 7.02 8.80 -10.47
C GLU A 112 7.04 7.66 -11.48
N HIS A 113 7.62 7.89 -12.66
CA HIS A 113 7.79 6.86 -13.68
C HIS A 113 8.70 5.74 -13.17
N ARG A 114 9.84 6.08 -12.54
CA ARG A 114 10.72 5.11 -11.89
C ARG A 114 9.98 4.31 -10.82
N ARG A 115 9.17 4.97 -9.98
CA ARG A 115 8.37 4.30 -8.94
C ARG A 115 7.35 3.33 -9.55
N ARG A 116 6.62 3.75 -10.60
CA ARG A 116 5.69 2.87 -11.33
C ARG A 116 6.41 1.68 -11.96
N ASN A 117 7.53 1.91 -12.63
CA ASN A 117 8.30 0.85 -13.29
C ASN A 117 8.84 -0.18 -12.30
N GLN A 118 9.27 0.25 -11.10
CA GLN A 118 9.68 -0.66 -10.03
C GLN A 118 8.53 -1.56 -9.56
N LEU A 119 7.33 -1.00 -9.38
CA LEU A 119 6.15 -1.78 -9.00
C LEU A 119 5.76 -2.78 -10.10
N ILE A 120 5.79 -2.35 -11.36
CA ILE A 120 5.48 -3.22 -12.51
C ILE A 120 6.49 -4.35 -12.59
N LYS A 121 7.78 -4.06 -12.44
CA LYS A 121 8.85 -5.08 -12.45
C LYS A 121 8.63 -6.11 -11.33
N LYS A 122 8.38 -5.67 -10.10
CA LYS A 122 8.08 -6.56 -8.98
C LYS A 122 6.84 -7.42 -9.22
N LYS A 123 5.75 -6.83 -9.71
CA LYS A 123 4.53 -7.58 -10.05
C LYS A 123 4.77 -8.62 -11.15
N LYS A 124 5.59 -8.29 -12.15
CA LYS A 124 5.94 -9.21 -13.24
C LYS A 124 6.77 -10.38 -12.71
N GLU A 125 7.78 -10.12 -11.89
CA GLU A 125 8.61 -11.14 -11.25
C GLU A 125 7.78 -12.05 -10.34
N GLU A 126 6.85 -11.50 -9.55
CA GLU A 126 5.94 -12.28 -8.71
C GLU A 126 5.01 -13.17 -9.55
N LEU A 127 4.46 -12.62 -10.64
CA LEU A 127 3.62 -13.38 -11.55
C LEU A 127 4.41 -14.50 -12.26
N GLU A 128 5.66 -14.24 -12.65
CA GLU A 128 6.54 -15.22 -13.27
C GLU A 128 6.94 -16.33 -12.27
N ALA A 129 7.24 -15.98 -11.02
CA ALA A 129 7.49 -16.95 -9.95
C ALA A 129 6.25 -17.83 -9.69
N LYS A 130 5.05 -17.24 -9.63
CA LYS A 130 3.78 -17.99 -9.52
C LYS A 130 3.54 -18.87 -10.75
N ARG A 131 3.88 -18.39 -11.94
CA ARG A 131 3.77 -19.16 -13.18
C ARG A 131 4.74 -20.34 -13.22
N LEU A 132 5.91 -20.23 -12.60
CA LEU A 132 6.86 -21.35 -12.45
C LEU A 132 6.45 -22.31 -11.32
N GLN A 133 5.80 -21.81 -10.27
CA GLN A 133 5.19 -22.66 -9.26
C GLN A 133 4.05 -23.52 -9.83
N CYS A 134 3.25 -23.00 -10.75
CA CYS A 134 2.10 -23.74 -11.31
C CYS A 134 2.48 -25.07 -12.00
N PRO A 135 3.53 -25.18 -12.86
CA PRO A 135 4.04 -26.45 -13.37
C PRO A 135 4.50 -27.42 -12.29
N PHE A 136 5.20 -26.93 -11.26
CA PHE A 136 5.65 -27.76 -10.15
C PHE A 136 4.48 -28.27 -9.30
N GLU A 137 3.48 -27.42 -9.07
CA GLU A 137 2.24 -27.77 -8.38
C GLU A 137 1.45 -28.85 -9.16
N GLN A 138 1.41 -28.76 -10.50
CA GLN A 138 0.83 -29.80 -11.35
C GLN A 138 1.57 -31.13 -11.26
N GLU A 139 2.91 -31.13 -11.23
CA GLU A 139 3.70 -32.35 -11.02
C GLU A 139 3.48 -32.96 -9.65
N LEU A 140 3.40 -32.13 -8.60
CA LEU A 140 3.13 -32.57 -7.24
C LEU A 140 1.77 -33.27 -7.14
N LEU A 141 0.74 -32.70 -7.76
CA LEU A 141 -0.58 -33.31 -7.86
C LEU A 141 -0.54 -34.64 -8.61
N ARG A 142 0.16 -34.71 -9.75
CA ARG A 142 0.34 -35.97 -10.49
C ARG A 142 1.05 -37.03 -9.65
N ARG A 143 2.06 -36.64 -8.86
CA ARG A 143 2.78 -37.55 -7.97
C ARG A 143 1.89 -38.06 -6.83
N GLN A 144 1.11 -37.18 -6.22
CA GLN A 144 0.12 -37.56 -5.20
C GLN A 144 -0.92 -38.52 -5.77
N GLN A 145 -1.43 -38.27 -6.98
CA GLN A 145 -2.38 -39.18 -7.64
C GLN A 145 -1.79 -40.58 -7.88
N ARG A 146 -0.51 -40.68 -8.26
CA ARG A 146 0.17 -41.97 -8.39
C ARG A 146 0.31 -42.68 -7.06
N LEU A 147 0.72 -41.96 -6.01
CA LEU A 147 0.83 -42.52 -4.66
C LEU A 147 -0.52 -43.02 -4.14
N ASN A 148 -1.60 -42.24 -4.29
CA ASN A 148 -2.95 -42.67 -3.91
C ASN A 148 -3.42 -43.92 -4.67
N GLN A 149 -3.00 -44.12 -5.92
CA GLN A 149 -3.32 -45.33 -6.68
C GLN A 149 -2.56 -46.56 -6.16
N LEU A 150 -1.33 -46.37 -5.70
CA LEU A 150 -0.49 -47.43 -5.13
C LEU A 150 -0.86 -47.73 -3.66
N GLU A 151 -1.29 -46.71 -2.92
CA GLU A 151 -1.70 -46.78 -1.52
C GLU A 151 -3.15 -47.24 -1.36
N LYS A 152 -3.94 -47.30 -2.45
CA LYS A 152 -5.23 -48.01 -2.41
C LYS A 152 -4.95 -49.40 -1.85
N PRO A 153 -5.43 -49.71 -0.63
CA PRO A 153 -5.26 -51.04 -0.09
C PRO A 153 -5.93 -52.00 -1.08
N PRO A 154 -5.43 -53.22 -1.21
CA PRO A 154 -6.12 -54.21 -2.00
C PRO A 154 -7.44 -54.54 -1.30
N GLU A 155 -8.49 -53.78 -1.55
CA GLU A 155 -9.85 -54.03 -1.05
C GLU A 155 -10.46 -55.31 -1.63
N LYS A 156 -9.69 -56.10 -2.40
CA LYS A 156 -10.14 -57.34 -3.05
C LYS A 156 -9.05 -58.42 -3.20
N GLU A 157 -7.89 -58.35 -2.53
CA GLU A 157 -6.89 -59.43 -2.67
C GLU A 157 -7.16 -60.67 -1.83
N GLU A 158 -7.96 -60.58 -0.75
CA GLU A 158 -8.42 -61.81 -0.06
C GLU A 158 -9.22 -62.71 -1.00
N ASP A 159 -10.02 -62.12 -1.90
CA ASP A 159 -10.78 -62.87 -2.90
C ASP A 159 -9.94 -63.30 -4.12
N HIS A 160 -8.86 -62.58 -4.42
CA HIS A 160 -7.98 -62.83 -5.57
C HIS A 160 -6.76 -63.73 -5.24
N ALA A 161 -6.73 -64.33 -4.05
CA ALA A 161 -5.82 -65.44 -3.80
C ALA A 161 -6.10 -66.56 -4.83
N PRO A 162 -5.10 -67.00 -5.60
CA PRO A 162 -5.31 -67.97 -6.67
C PRO A 162 -5.91 -69.26 -6.09
N GLU A 163 -6.84 -69.87 -6.81
CA GLU A 163 -7.70 -70.95 -6.29
C GLU A 163 -6.90 -72.10 -5.66
N PHE A 164 -5.70 -72.38 -6.14
CA PHE A 164 -4.84 -73.42 -5.56
C PHE A 164 -4.47 -73.16 -4.09
N ILE A 165 -4.37 -71.90 -3.65
CA ILE A 165 -4.13 -71.54 -2.24
C ILE A 165 -5.35 -71.95 -1.40
N LYS A 166 -6.56 -71.63 -1.88
CA LYS A 166 -7.84 -71.97 -1.24
C LYS A 166 -8.04 -73.49 -1.18
N VAL A 167 -7.75 -74.19 -2.29
CA VAL A 167 -7.82 -75.66 -2.38
C VAL A 167 -6.80 -76.32 -1.45
N ARG A 168 -5.56 -75.84 -1.40
CA ARG A 168 -4.52 -76.38 -0.51
C ARG A 168 -4.89 -76.23 0.97
N GLU A 169 -5.47 -75.09 1.35
CA GLU A 169 -5.92 -74.88 2.73
C GLU A 169 -7.12 -75.77 3.08
N ASN A 170 -8.09 -75.91 2.18
CA ASN A 170 -9.21 -76.84 2.34
C ASN A 170 -8.74 -78.29 2.49
N LEU A 171 -7.78 -78.73 1.68
CA LEU A 171 -7.17 -80.05 1.82
C LEU A 171 -6.49 -80.21 3.18
N ARG A 172 -5.73 -79.20 3.65
CA ARG A 172 -5.12 -79.23 5.00
C ARG A 172 -6.17 -79.35 6.11
N ARG A 173 -7.26 -78.58 6.03
CA ARG A 173 -8.37 -78.64 7.00
C ARG A 173 -9.01 -80.03 7.03
N ILE A 174 -9.31 -80.60 5.88
CA ILE A 174 -9.93 -81.94 5.80
C ILE A 174 -8.95 -83.02 6.27
N THR A 175 -7.66 -82.94 5.90
CA THR A 175 -6.64 -83.91 6.32
C THR A 175 -6.40 -83.92 7.82
N THR A 176 -6.49 -82.76 8.48
CA THR A 176 -6.31 -82.68 9.94
C THR A 176 -7.55 -83.19 10.68
N LEU A 177 -8.76 -82.87 10.21
CA LEU A 177 -10.02 -83.41 10.73
C LEU A 177 -10.10 -84.95 10.58
N THR A 178 -9.82 -85.48 9.39
CA THR A 178 -9.82 -86.94 9.15
C THR A 178 -8.68 -87.67 9.88
N SER A 179 -7.55 -87.00 10.16
CA SER A 179 -6.49 -87.56 11.01
C SER A 179 -6.85 -87.59 12.49
N GLY A 180 -7.71 -86.67 12.95
CA GLY A 180 -8.23 -86.64 14.33
C GLY A 180 -9.31 -87.69 14.59
N GLU A 181 -10.16 -87.99 13.59
CA GLU A 181 -11.21 -89.02 13.71
C GLU A 181 -10.68 -90.46 13.64
N ARG A 182 -9.46 -90.67 13.15
CA ARG A 182 -8.79 -92.00 13.13
C ARG A 182 -7.94 -92.29 14.37
N ALA A 183 -7.84 -91.34 15.29
CA ALA A 183 -7.02 -91.45 16.50
C ALA A 183 -7.86 -91.60 17.80
N LEU A 184 -9.13 -91.98 17.67
CA LEU A 184 -10.02 -92.39 18.77
C LEU A 184 -10.38 -93.87 18.63
#